data_AF-A0A1Q7NEQ0-F1
#
_entry.id   AF-A0A1Q7NEQ0-F1
#
_cell.length_a   1.000
_cell.length_b   1.000
_cell.length_c   1.000
_cell.angle_alpha   90.00
_cell.angle_beta   90.00
_cell.angle_gamma   90.00
#
_symmetry.space_group_name_H-M   'P 1'
#
loop_
_entity.id
_entity.type
_entity.pdbx_description
1 polymer ?
#
loop_
_entity_poly.entity_id
_entity_poly.type
_entity_poly.pdbx_seq_one_letter_code
_entity_poly.pdbx_strand_id
1 'polypeptide(L)' 'MWDTKRQIIWLVVGISFGTFIVYKDAHDETGRFDRGVFAFWEIILLAIILTLFYLYSRKKT' A
#
# COMPACT_ATOMS: atom_id res chain seq x y z
N MET A 1 1.04 24.00 2.88
CA MET A 1 2.16 23.33 2.18
C MET A 1 2.29 21.93 2.77
N TRP A 2 1.83 20.87 2.10
CA TRP A 2 2.03 19.50 2.61
C TRP A 2 3.52 19.16 2.49
N ASP A 3 4.30 19.35 3.55
CA ASP A 3 5.75 19.16 3.50
C ASP A 3 6.11 17.79 2.92
N THR A 4 7.08 17.75 2.00
CA THR A 4 7.56 16.52 1.34
C THR A 4 7.89 15.42 2.35
N LYS A 5 8.39 15.80 3.53
CA LYS A 5 8.61 14.91 4.68
C LYS A 5 7.34 14.17 5.09
N ARG A 6 6.22 14.87 5.22
CA ARG A 6 4.92 14.30 5.60
C ARG A 6 4.34 13.39 4.51
N GLN A 7 4.60 13.71 3.25
CA GLN A 7 4.22 12.87 2.10
C GLN A 7 4.96 11.54 2.10
N ILE A 8 6.26 11.56 2.37
CA ILE A 8 7.08 10.34 2.48
C ILE A 8 6.62 9.51 3.68
N ILE A 9 6.39 10.13 4.85
CA ILE A 9 5.88 9.42 6.04
C ILE A 9 4.55 8.73 5.73
N TRP A 10 3.61 9.42 5.07
CA TRP A 10 2.33 8.82 4.68
C TRP A 10 2.48 7.66 3.71
N LEU A 11 3.41 7.75 2.77
CA LEU A 11 3.65 6.68 1.80
C LEU A 11 4.26 5.45 2.49
N VAL A 12 5.25 5.65 3.37
CA VAL A 12 5.88 4.57 4.13
C VAL A 12 4.88 3.90 5.08
N VAL A 13 4.10 4.69 5.83
CA VAL A 13 3.09 4.15 6.76
C VAL A 13 1.99 3.42 6.00
N GLY A 14 1.49 4.00 4.90
CA GLY A 14 0.43 3.41 4.09
C GLY A 14 0.84 2.07 3.47
N ILE A 15 2.06 2.00 2.91
CA ILE A 15 2.60 0.75 2.37
C ILE A 15 2.79 -0.26 3.49
N SER A 16 3.55 0.06 4.55
CA SER A 16 3.82 -0.90 5.62
C SER A 16 2.56 -1.44 6.29
N PHE A 17 1.57 -0.59 6.55
CA PHE A 17 0.32 -1.01 7.17
C PHE A 17 -0.57 -1.81 6.19
N GLY A 18 -0.65 -1.38 4.93
CA GLY A 18 -1.38 -2.11 3.89
C GLY A 18 -0.79 -3.49 3.64
N THR A 19 0.53 -3.59 3.49
CA THR A 19 1.25 -4.87 3.29
C THR A 19 1.04 -5.80 4.49
N PHE A 20 0.97 -5.27 5.72
CA PHE A 20 0.68 -6.09 6.90
C PHE A 20 -0.74 -6.67 6.87
N ILE A 21 -1.74 -5.88 6.44
CA ILE A 21 -3.12 -6.34 6.29
C ILE A 21 -3.19 -7.41 5.19
N VAL A 22 -2.61 -7.13 4.02
CA VAL A 22 -2.58 -8.07 2.89
C VAL A 22 -1.87 -9.37 3.26
N TYR A 23 -0.78 -9.28 4.03
CA TYR A 23 -0.09 -10.45 4.56
C TYR A 23 -1.00 -11.30 5.46
N LYS A 24 -1.79 -10.67 6.33
CA LYS A 24 -2.75 -11.37 7.21
C LYS A 24 -3.89 -11.99 6.41
N ASP A 25 -4.41 -11.28 5.42
CA ASP A 25 -5.52 -11.73 4.57
C ASP A 25 -5.12 -12.90 3.66
N ALA A 26 -3.86 -12.92 3.20
CA ALA A 26 -3.32 -14.01 2.40
C ALA A 26 -3.09 -15.33 3.17
N HIS A 27 -3.41 -15.38 4.47
CA HIS A 27 -3.46 -16.63 5.21
C HIS A 27 -4.85 -17.25 5.09
N ASP A 28 -4.91 -18.45 4.54
CA ASP A 28 -6.13 -19.25 4.41
C ASP A 28 -6.66 -19.71 5.79
N GLU A 29 -7.85 -20.32 5.84
CA GLU A 29 -8.52 -20.79 7.07
C GLU A 29 -7.67 -21.79 7.90
N THR A 30 -6.72 -22.44 7.24
CA THR A 30 -5.75 -23.37 7.85
C THR A 30 -4.44 -22.70 8.30
N GLY A 31 -4.32 -21.38 8.13
CA GLY A 31 -3.11 -20.60 8.42
C GLY A 31 -1.99 -20.75 7.37
N ARG A 32 -2.28 -21.32 6.21
CA ARG A 32 -1.31 -21.41 5.10
C ARG A 32 -1.25 -20.10 4.34
N PHE A 33 -0.04 -19.59 4.14
CA PHE A 33 0.19 -18.37 3.36
C PHE A 33 0.17 -18.66 1.86
N ASP A 34 -0.78 -18.06 1.15
CA ASP A 34 -0.85 -18.11 -0.32
C ASP A 34 -0.10 -16.92 -0.92
N ARG A 35 1.04 -17.22 -1.55
CA ARG A 35 1.91 -16.22 -2.18
C ARG A 35 1.26 -15.54 -3.39
N GLY A 36 0.38 -16.24 -4.12
CA GLY A 36 -0.30 -15.72 -5.29
C GLY A 36 -1.37 -14.71 -4.88
N VAL A 37 -2.18 -15.06 -3.89
CA VAL A 37 -3.20 -14.17 -3.31
C VAL A 37 -2.53 -12.93 -2.70
N PHE A 38 -1.45 -13.11 -1.94
CA PHE A 38 -0.65 -12.01 -1.41
C PHE A 38 -0.16 -11.08 -2.51
N ALA A 39 0.50 -11.62 -3.54
CA ALA A 39 1.05 -10.80 -4.63
C ALA A 39 -0.04 -10.04 -5.38
N PHE A 40 -1.20 -10.66 -5.61
CA PHE A 40 -2.34 -10.02 -6.27
C PHE A 40 -2.84 -8.81 -5.47
N TRP A 41 -3.12 -8.99 -4.19
CA TRP A 41 -3.59 -7.92 -3.32
C TRP A 41 -2.54 -6.83 -3.08
N GLU A 42 -1.27 -7.21 -2.96
CA GLU A 42 -0.16 -6.26 -2.78
C GLU A 42 0.01 -5.37 -4.02
N ILE A 43 -0.13 -5.92 -5.23
CA ILE A 43 -0.08 -5.15 -6.47
C ILE A 43 -1.21 -4.12 -6.52
N ILE A 44 -2.43 -4.50 -6.13
CA ILE A 44 -3.59 -3.60 -6.09
C ILE A 44 -3.34 -2.46 -5.09
N LEU A 45 -2.88 -2.80 -3.88
CA LEU A 45 -2.54 -1.83 -2.85
C LEU A 45 -1.51 -0.81 -3.37
N LEU A 46 -0.40 -1.29 -3.92
CA LEU A 46 0.66 -0.43 -4.44
C LEU A 46 0.17 0.43 -5.61
N ALA A 47 -0.67 -0.11 -6.50
CA ALA A 47 -1.27 0.65 -7.59
C ALA A 47 -2.16 1.80 -7.09
N ILE A 48 -2.96 1.57 -6.04
CA ILE A 48 -3.79 2.60 -5.41
C ILE A 48 -2.92 3.67 -4.76
N ILE A 49 -1.92 3.28 -3.97
CA ILE A 49 -1.02 4.21 -3.27
C ILE A 49 -0.26 5.08 -4.28
N LEU A 50 0.28 4.48 -5.36
CA LEU A 50 0.96 5.21 -6.43
C LEU A 50 0.03 6.18 -7.15
N THR A 51 -1.20 5.76 -7.44
CA THR A 51 -2.20 6.61 -8.10
C THR A 51 -2.57 7.81 -7.23
N LEU A 52 -2.85 7.58 -5.94
CA LEU A 52 -3.15 8.66 -4.99
C LEU A 52 -1.95 9.59 -4.80
N PHE A 53 -0.73 9.04 -4.71
CA PHE A 53 0.49 9.84 -4.62
C PHE A 53 0.69 10.71 -5.86
N TYR A 54 0.49 10.16 -7.05
CA TYR A 54 0.57 10.90 -8.31
C TYR A 54 -0.45 12.03 -8.38
N LEU A 55 -1.73 11.75 -8.07
CA LEU A 55 -2.79 12.76 -8.05
C LEU A 55 -2.51 13.87 -7.05
N TYR A 56 -2.05 13.52 -5.84
CA TYR A 56 -1.75 14.49 -4.79
C TYR A 56 -0.52 15.33 -5.12
N SER A 57 0.50 14.74 -5.78
CA SER A 57 1.67 15.47 -6.26
C SER A 57 1.31 16.44 -7.39
N ARG A 58 0.37 16.08 -8.27
CA ARG A 58 -0.03 16.93 -9.41
C ARG A 58 -0.83 18.17 -9.01
N LYS A 59 -1.60 18.15 -7.91
CA LYS A 59 -2.30 19.34 -7.42
C LYS A 59 -1.39 20.48 -6.93
N LYS A 60 -0.08 20.24 -6.84
CA LYS A 60 0.92 21.27 -6.46
C LYS A 60 1.65 21.88 -7.67
N THR A 61 1.48 21.35 -8.87
CA THR A 61 1.97 21.95 -10.12
C THR A 61 0.86 22.76 -10.75
#